data_AF-A0A7V3U1X5-F1
#
_entry.id   AF-A0A7V3U1X5-F1
#
_cell.length_a   1.000
_cell.length_b   1.000
_cell.length_c   1.000
_cell.angle_alpha   90.00
_cell.angle_beta   90.00
_cell.angle_gamma   90.00
#
_symmetry.space_group_name_H-M   'P 1'
#
loop_
_entity.id
_entity.type
_entity.pdbx_description
1 polymer ?
#
loop_
_entity_poly.entity_id
_entity_poly.type
_entity_poly.pdbx_seq_one_letter_code
_entity_poly.pdbx_strand_id
1 'polypeptide(L)' 'MAKVKKQPRPKALPPKGFRDYFGEDVAERKEMLDAIAAVYHRYGFEALESSAVETVEALGKFLPDVDRPNEGVFAWQEDE' A
#
# COMPACT_ATOMS: atom_id res chain seq x y z
N MET A 1 13.54 -0.01 48.52
CA MET A 1 12.32 0.37 47.78
C MET A 1 12.39 -0.22 46.39
N ALA A 2 11.37 -0.97 45.96
CA ALA A 2 11.34 -1.57 44.63
C ALA A 2 11.27 -0.46 43.56
N LYS A 3 12.14 -0.52 42.54
CA LYS A 3 12.11 0.44 41.42
C LYS A 3 10.75 0.33 40.70
N VAL A 4 10.04 1.45 40.62
CA VAL A 4 8.80 1.55 39.83
C VAL A 4 9.14 1.24 38.37
N LYS A 5 8.56 0.17 37.82
CA LYS A 5 8.69 -0.14 36.38
C LYS A 5 8.03 1.00 35.59
N LYS A 6 8.81 1.70 34.77
CA LYS A 6 8.28 2.69 33.82
C LYS A 6 7.29 1.98 32.88
N GLN A 7 6.10 2.54 32.73
CA GLN A 7 5.17 2.09 31.70
C GLN A 7 5.83 2.24 30.33
N PRO A 8 5.79 1.21 29.47
CA PRO A 8 6.33 1.30 28.12
C PRO A 8 5.55 2.36 27.35
N ARG A 9 6.28 3.27 26.71
CA ARG A 9 5.67 4.28 25.82
C ARG A 9 5.18 3.59 24.55
N PRO A 10 4.06 4.05 23.95
CA PRO A 10 3.65 3.61 22.64
C PRO A 10 4.80 3.80 21.64
N LYS A 11 5.07 2.76 20.84
CA LYS A 11 6.03 2.85 19.73
C LYS A 11 5.27 3.26 18.48
N ALA A 12 5.84 4.17 17.69
CA ALA A 12 5.35 4.45 16.35
C ALA A 12 5.78 3.29 15.43
N LEU A 13 4.89 2.31 15.27
CA LEU A 13 5.10 1.17 14.38
C LEU A 13 4.05 1.23 13.27
N PRO A 14 4.45 1.03 12.01
CA PRO A 14 3.49 0.93 10.92
C PRO A 14 2.59 -0.30 11.10
N PRO A 15 1.38 -0.30 10.53
CA PRO A 15 0.55 -1.50 10.47
C PRO A 15 1.31 -2.66 9.82
N LYS A 16 0.95 -3.90 10.19
CA LYS A 16 1.60 -5.09 9.63
C LYS A 16 1.51 -5.08 8.09
N GLY A 17 2.65 -5.23 7.43
CA GLY A 17 2.75 -5.21 5.96
C GLY A 17 3.09 -3.84 5.36
N PHE A 18 3.00 -2.76 6.14
CA PHE A 18 3.36 -1.42 5.73
C PHE A 18 4.79 -1.07 6.16
N ARG A 19 5.43 -0.16 5.44
CA ARG A 19 6.78 0.33 5.74
C ARG A 19 6.96 1.77 5.28
N ASP A 20 7.83 2.47 5.97
CA ASP A 20 8.32 3.77 5.55
C ASP A 20 9.46 3.60 4.54
N TYR A 21 9.61 4.56 3.63
CA TYR A 21 10.74 4.69 2.72
C TYR A 21 11.47 6.00 3.03
N PHE A 22 12.80 5.98 3.00
CA PHE A 22 13.61 7.15 3.33
C PHE A 22 14.13 7.84 2.05
N GLY A 23 14.74 9.02 2.20
CA GLY A 23 14.98 9.94 1.09
C GLY A 23 15.67 9.34 -0.13
N GLU A 24 16.69 8.51 0.08
CA GLU A 24 17.42 7.81 -0.99
C GLU A 24 16.51 6.82 -1.73
N ASP A 25 15.82 5.93 -1.00
CA ASP A 25 14.87 4.96 -1.59
C ASP A 25 13.77 5.65 -2.40
N VAL A 26 13.27 6.80 -1.91
CA VAL A 26 12.22 7.57 -2.59
C VAL A 26 12.76 8.21 -3.86
N ALA A 27 13.95 8.80 -3.80
CA ALA A 27 14.58 9.47 -4.95
C ALA A 27 14.93 8.47 -6.06
N GLU A 28 15.58 7.36 -5.72
CA GLU A 28 15.96 6.32 -6.68
C GLU A 28 14.73 5.68 -7.34
N ARG A 29 13.69 5.38 -6.54
CA ARG A 29 12.44 4.84 -7.08
C ARG A 29 11.78 5.82 -8.04
N LYS A 30 11.80 7.12 -7.72
CA LYS A 30 11.24 8.16 -8.59
C LYS A 30 11.99 8.22 -9.92
N GLU A 31 13.33 8.26 -9.90
CA GLU A 31 14.14 8.31 -11.12
C GLU A 31 13.86 7.12 -12.03
N MET A 32 13.80 5.91 -11.46
CA MET A 32 13.44 4.69 -12.19
C MET A 32 12.05 4.79 -12.84
N LEU A 33 11.04 5.21 -12.08
CA LEU A 33 9.66 5.32 -12.58
C LEU A 33 9.52 6.39 -13.66
N ASP A 34 10.21 7.52 -13.53
CA ASP A 34 10.22 8.60 -14.53
C ASP A 34 10.80 8.11 -15.86
N ALA A 35 11.89 7.34 -15.83
CA ALA A 35 12.49 6.75 -17.01
C ALA A 35 11.53 5.79 -17.74
N ILE A 36 10.80 4.97 -16.99
CA ILE A 36 9.79 4.06 -17.52
C ILE A 36 8.61 4.84 -18.13
N ALA A 37 8.07 5.82 -17.39
CA ALA A 37 6.95 6.64 -17.84
C ALA A 37 7.27 7.41 -19.13
N ALA A 38 8.50 7.87 -19.30
CA ALA A 38 8.94 8.52 -20.53
C ALA A 38 8.82 7.62 -21.77
N VAL A 39 8.98 6.30 -21.63
CA VAL A 39 8.74 5.34 -22.71
C VAL A 39 7.25 5.30 -23.05
N TYR A 40 6.36 5.17 -22.07
CA TYR A 40 4.92 5.14 -22.30
C TYR A 40 4.42 6.41 -22.99
N HIS A 41 4.84 7.59 -22.52
CA HIS A 41 4.46 8.86 -23.13
C HIS A 41 4.93 8.97 -24.60
N ARG A 42 6.11 8.44 -24.93
CA ARG A 42 6.62 8.42 -26.32
C ARG A 42 5.70 7.67 -27.28
N TYR A 43 4.97 6.67 -26.79
CA TYR A 43 4.04 5.86 -27.58
C TYR A 43 2.59 6.31 -27.45
N GLY A 44 2.33 7.50 -26.89
CA GLY A 44 0.99 8.09 -26.84
C GLY A 44 0.07 7.52 -25.77
N PHE A 45 0.62 6.83 -24.77
CA PHE A 45 -0.17 6.43 -23.60
C PHE A 45 -0.43 7.63 -22.69
N GLU A 46 -1.65 7.74 -22.20
CA GLU A 46 -2.07 8.75 -21.24
C GLU A 46 -2.11 8.17 -19.83
N ALA A 47 -1.65 8.96 -18.86
CA ALA A 47 -1.72 8.57 -17.46
C ALA A 47 -3.17 8.63 -16.95
N LEU A 48 -3.57 7.60 -16.20
CA LEU A 48 -4.83 7.53 -15.48
C LEU A 48 -4.54 7.09 -14.03
N GLU A 49 -5.21 7.71 -13.08
CA GLU A 49 -5.17 7.34 -11.66
C GLU A 49 -6.57 6.93 -11.21
N SER A 50 -6.67 5.78 -10.54
CA SER A 50 -7.92 5.26 -9.94
C SER A 50 -7.87 5.39 -8.41
N SER A 51 -8.98 5.10 -7.73
CA SER A 51 -8.98 5.12 -6.26
C SER A 51 -8.01 4.08 -5.70
N ALA A 52 -7.43 4.38 -4.54
CA ALA A 52 -6.63 3.43 -3.78
C ALA A 52 -7.49 2.36 -3.08
N VAL A 53 -8.78 2.65 -2.92
CA VAL A 53 -9.79 1.78 -2.29
C VAL A 53 -11.02 1.76 -3.19
N GLU A 54 -11.47 0.57 -3.54
CA GLU A 54 -12.64 0.34 -4.38
C GLU A 54 -13.57 -0.65 -3.68
N THR A 55 -14.86 -0.66 -4.06
CA THR A 55 -15.80 -1.63 -3.49
C THR A 55 -15.46 -3.04 -3.99
N VAL A 56 -15.77 -4.06 -3.18
CA VAL A 56 -15.51 -5.46 -3.54
C VAL A 56 -16.28 -5.83 -4.81
N GLU A 57 -17.48 -5.28 -4.98
CA GLU A 57 -18.30 -5.46 -6.18
C GLU A 57 -17.62 -4.91 -7.44
N ALA A 58 -16.89 -3.80 -7.32
CA ALA A 58 -16.16 -3.19 -8.44
C ALA A 58 -14.92 -3.99 -8.86
N LEU A 59 -14.29 -4.72 -7.92
CA LEU A 59 -13.15 -5.60 -8.22
C LEU A 59 -13.56 -6.87 -9.02
N GLY A 60 -14.83 -7.28 -8.92
CA GLY A 60 -15.41 -8.39 -9.68
C GLY A 60 -14.92 -9.80 -9.27
N LYS A 61 -15.26 -10.82 -10.08
CA LYS A 61 -14.94 -12.25 -9.86
C LYS A 61 -13.47 -12.63 -10.14
N PHE A 62 -12.59 -11.67 -10.31
CA PHE A 62 -11.21 -11.89 -10.76
C PHE A 62 -10.21 -11.96 -9.60
N LEU A 63 -10.67 -12.33 -8.40
CA LEU A 63 -9.78 -12.46 -7.27
C LEU A 63 -8.84 -13.64 -7.51
N PRO A 64 -7.52 -13.39 -7.52
CA PRO A 64 -6.55 -14.31 -8.09
C PRO A 64 -6.35 -15.57 -7.26
N ASP A 65 -6.74 -15.55 -5.98
CA ASP A 65 -6.47 -16.62 -5.02
C ASP A 65 -7.70 -16.87 -4.12
N VAL A 66 -8.75 -17.48 -4.68
CA VAL A 66 -9.98 -17.87 -3.95
C VAL A 66 -9.72 -18.80 -2.76
N ASP A 67 -8.58 -19.51 -2.78
CA ASP A 67 -8.18 -20.44 -1.72
C ASP A 67 -7.48 -19.74 -0.53
N ARG A 68 -7.19 -18.43 -0.62
CA ARG A 68 -6.59 -17.65 0.47
C ARG A 68 -7.67 -16.96 1.32
N PRO A 69 -7.39 -16.67 2.61
CA PRO A 69 -8.27 -15.83 3.42
C PRO A 69 -8.58 -14.50 2.72
N ASN A 70 -9.85 -14.09 2.74
CA ASN A 70 -10.38 -12.93 2.02
C ASN A 70 -10.06 -12.92 0.51
N GLU A 71 -9.89 -14.10 -0.10
CA GLU A 71 -9.55 -14.28 -1.51
C GLU A 71 -8.27 -13.50 -1.94
N GLY A 72 -7.37 -13.27 -0.97
CA GLY A 72 -6.13 -12.50 -1.18
C GLY A 72 -6.29 -10.98 -1.14
N VAL A 73 -7.48 -10.46 -0.82
CA VAL A 73 -7.78 -9.02 -0.78
C VAL A 73 -7.64 -8.47 0.64
N PHE A 74 -7.04 -7.29 0.76
CA PHE A 74 -7.13 -6.49 1.97
C PHE A 74 -8.46 -5.73 1.96
N ALA A 75 -9.41 -6.15 2.80
CA ALA A 75 -10.76 -5.58 2.86
C ALA A 75 -11.19 -5.32 4.30
N TRP A 76 -12.07 -4.34 4.47
CA TRP A 76 -12.78 -4.04 5.72
C TRP A 76 -14.23 -3.71 5.40
N GLN A 77 -15.11 -3.88 6.40
CA GLN A 77 -16.49 -3.43 6.30
C GLN A 77 -16.57 -1.96 6.71
N GLU A 78 -17.42 -1.21 6.02
CA GLU A 78 -17.84 0.11 6.47
C GLU A 78 -19.01 -0.04 7.45
N ASP A 79 -19.06 0.81 8.48
CA ASP A 79 -20.23 0.87 9.36
C ASP A 79 -21.44 1.45 8.58
N GLU A 80 -22.64 0.87 8.74
CA GLU A 80 -23.88 1.40 8.14
C GLU A 80 -24.24 2.81 8.62
#